data_AF-A0A382ZZR4-F1
#
_entry.id   AF-A0A382ZZR4-F1
#
_cell.length_a   1.000
_cell.length_b   1.000
_cell.length_c   1.000
_cell.angle_alpha   90.00
_cell.angle_beta   90.00
_cell.angle_gamma   90.00
#
_symmetry.space_group_name_H-M   'P 1'
#
loop_
_entity.id
_entity.type
_entity.pdbx_description
1 polymer ?
#
loop_
_entity_poly.entity_id
_entity_poly.type
_entity_poly.pdbx_seq_one_letter_code
_entity_poly.pdbx_strand_id
1 'polypeptide(L)'
;HMTDLPKKYREALAEAFTISTPRVVERTLSGDGTMKFLLELTDGRRIEAVYIPNSPAHTFCISTQVGCAMQCSFCLTAKMGLERHLTAGEIAGQVRLLRLELKLLEQPVNVVLMGMGEPLHNYEATMRALRIMTSAHGAALSPRRITLSTVGILPALTRLASEPIMPNLAISLHGTTEEQRSSLIPVNRRYPLAALLATCRAFPLKRRNRITFEYVLIRNVNDSPADARRLARLLAGLRAKVNVIPLNSAPGIP
;
A
#
# COMPACT_ATOMS: atom_id res chain seq x y z
N HIS A 1 1.41 -31.25 2.72
CA HIS A 1 0.09 -30.86 2.19
C HIS A 1 -0.07 -30.98 0.67
N MET A 2 0.99 -30.96 -0.15
CA MET A 2 0.90 -31.22 -1.61
C MET A 2 0.95 -32.74 -1.92
N THR A 3 -0.10 -33.48 -1.58
CA THR A 3 -0.11 -34.97 -1.70
C THR A 3 -0.13 -35.48 -3.13
N ASP A 4 -0.44 -34.61 -4.08
CA ASP A 4 -0.34 -34.81 -5.53
C ASP A 4 1.11 -34.85 -6.05
N LEU A 5 2.09 -34.41 -5.25
CA LEU A 5 3.51 -34.47 -5.59
C LEU A 5 4.21 -35.71 -5.01
N PRO A 6 5.12 -36.37 -5.78
CA PRO A 6 5.93 -37.46 -5.28
C PRO A 6 6.74 -37.09 -4.04
N LYS A 7 6.91 -38.04 -3.11
CA LYS A 7 7.61 -37.82 -1.83
C LYS A 7 9.02 -37.23 -2.02
N LYS A 8 9.83 -37.83 -2.89
CA LYS A 8 11.20 -37.36 -3.19
C LYS A 8 11.22 -35.91 -3.69
N TYR A 9 10.23 -35.51 -4.47
CA TYR A 9 10.14 -34.15 -5.00
C TYR A 9 9.77 -33.15 -3.90
N ARG A 10 8.84 -33.51 -3.00
CA ARG A 10 8.52 -32.69 -1.83
C ARG A 10 9.71 -32.49 -0.89
N GLU A 11 10.52 -33.53 -0.71
CA GLU A 11 11.75 -33.48 0.11
C GLU A 11 12.77 -32.53 -0.52
N ALA A 12 13.06 -32.68 -1.82
CA ALA A 12 13.96 -31.77 -2.54
C ALA A 12 13.48 -30.31 -2.50
N LEU A 13 12.16 -30.07 -2.63
CA LEU A 13 11.60 -28.73 -2.51
C LEU A 13 11.75 -28.16 -1.10
N ALA A 14 11.57 -28.96 -0.06
CA ALA A 14 11.72 -28.52 1.33
C ALA A 14 13.18 -28.24 1.70
N GLU A 15 14.13 -28.94 1.07
CA GLU A 15 15.57 -28.68 1.23
C GLU A 15 16.01 -27.40 0.51
N ALA A 16 15.54 -27.19 -0.72
CA ALA A 16 15.99 -26.07 -1.55
C ALA A 16 15.20 -24.77 -1.35
N PHE A 17 13.97 -24.83 -0.85
CA PHE A 17 13.08 -23.68 -0.75
C PHE A 17 12.35 -23.63 0.59
N THR A 18 12.05 -22.40 1.03
CA THR A 18 11.20 -22.16 2.19
C THR A 18 9.97 -21.36 1.78
N ILE A 19 8.79 -21.82 2.21
CA ILE A 19 7.54 -21.05 2.11
C ILE A 19 7.35 -20.30 3.42
N SER A 20 7.77 -19.04 3.47
CA SER A 20 7.48 -18.16 4.60
C SER A 20 6.11 -17.51 4.43
N THR A 21 5.22 -17.70 5.40
CA THR A 21 3.97 -16.94 5.55
C THR A 21 4.02 -16.27 6.92
N PRO A 22 3.67 -14.98 7.05
CA PRO A 22 3.60 -14.33 8.35
C PRO A 22 2.66 -15.10 9.30
N ARG A 23 2.97 -15.09 10.58
CA ARG A 23 2.13 -15.71 11.62
C ARG A 23 1.26 -14.64 12.28
N VAL A 24 -0.02 -14.93 12.50
CA VAL A 24 -0.86 -14.02 13.29
C VAL A 24 -0.46 -14.11 14.76
N VAL A 25 -0.05 -12.98 15.33
CA VAL A 25 0.22 -12.83 16.76
C VAL A 25 -1.01 -12.34 17.49
N GLU A 26 -1.71 -11.37 16.91
CA GLU A 26 -2.85 -10.72 17.52
C GLU A 26 -3.89 -10.32 16.47
N ARG A 27 -5.16 -10.29 16.88
CA ARG A 27 -6.28 -9.79 16.08
C ARG A 27 -7.11 -8.84 16.92
N THR A 28 -7.46 -7.69 16.36
CA THR A 28 -8.34 -6.72 16.99
C THR A 28 -9.53 -6.48 16.07
N LEU A 29 -10.74 -6.72 16.56
CA LEU A 29 -11.99 -6.48 15.83
C LEU A 29 -12.59 -5.13 16.26
N SER A 30 -12.88 -4.29 15.29
CA SER A 30 -13.61 -3.03 15.45
C SER A 30 -15.12 -3.26 15.33
N GLY A 31 -15.93 -2.35 15.89
CA GLY A 31 -17.39 -2.44 15.87
C GLY A 31 -18.02 -2.38 14.47
N ASP A 32 -17.31 -1.83 13.49
CA ASP A 32 -17.71 -1.81 12.07
C ASP A 32 -17.33 -3.09 11.30
N GLY A 33 -16.73 -4.07 11.99
CA GLY A 33 -16.24 -5.32 11.41
C GLY A 33 -14.83 -5.23 10.83
N THR A 34 -14.19 -4.06 10.81
CA THR A 34 -12.78 -3.92 10.44
C THR A 34 -11.92 -4.73 11.39
N MET A 35 -10.98 -5.51 10.85
CA MET A 35 -10.12 -6.39 11.65
C MET A 35 -8.66 -6.05 11.39
N LYS A 36 -7.94 -5.67 12.45
CA LYS A 36 -6.50 -5.41 12.42
C LYS A 36 -5.76 -6.66 12.86
N PHE A 37 -4.68 -7.00 12.15
CA PHE A 37 -3.83 -8.14 12.40
C PHE A 37 -2.42 -7.65 12.72
N LEU A 38 -1.86 -8.12 13.85
CA LEU A 38 -0.43 -8.05 14.12
C LEU A 38 0.19 -9.35 13.60
N LEU A 39 1.11 -9.22 12.65
CA LEU A 39 1.75 -10.34 11.97
C LEU A 39 3.22 -10.38 12.34
N GLU A 40 3.73 -11.57 12.66
CA GLU A 40 5.15 -11.81 12.91
C GLU A 40 5.79 -12.51 11.72
N LEU A 41 6.95 -11.99 11.32
CA LEU A 41 7.77 -12.47 10.23
C LEU A 41 8.76 -13.53 10.73
N THR A 42 9.40 -14.26 9.82
CA THR A 42 10.32 -15.36 10.17
C THR A 42 11.54 -14.91 10.99
N ASP A 43 11.89 -13.63 10.91
CA ASP A 43 12.97 -13.00 11.67
C ASP A 43 12.50 -12.35 12.99
N GLY A 44 11.26 -12.63 13.43
CA GLY A 44 10.68 -12.13 14.68
C GLY A 44 10.16 -10.69 14.64
N ARG A 45 10.37 -9.97 13.52
CA ARG A 45 9.83 -8.62 13.34
C ARG A 45 8.33 -8.65 13.12
N ARG A 46 7.67 -7.53 13.42
CA ARG A 46 6.21 -7.41 13.33
C ARG A 46 5.77 -6.36 12.33
N ILE A 47 4.70 -6.68 11.60
CA ILE A 47 4.02 -5.78 10.69
C ILE A 47 2.52 -5.84 10.93
N GLU A 48 1.80 -4.84 10.43
CA GLU A 48 0.35 -4.80 10.49
C GLU A 48 -0.27 -5.12 9.13
N ALA A 49 -1.43 -5.78 9.17
CA ALA A 49 -2.34 -5.85 8.04
C ALA A 49 -3.76 -5.59 8.52
N VAL A 50 -4.60 -5.01 7.67
CA VAL A 50 -5.99 -4.67 8.03
C VAL A 50 -6.93 -5.27 7.01
N TYR A 51 -7.98 -5.91 7.49
CA TYR A 51 -9.13 -6.34 6.71
C TYR A 51 -10.27 -5.36 6.94
N ILE A 52 -10.82 -4.83 5.85
CA ILE A 52 -11.96 -3.92 5.86
C ILE A 52 -13.12 -4.64 5.14
N PRO A 53 -14.18 -5.04 5.85
CA PRO A 53 -15.37 -5.62 5.22
C PRO A 53 -16.11 -4.54 4.41
N ASN A 54 -16.84 -4.96 3.36
CA ASN A 54 -17.82 -4.12 2.66
C ASN A 54 -17.27 -2.84 1.97
N SER A 55 -16.01 -2.82 1.52
CA SER A 55 -15.41 -1.70 0.76
C SER A 55 -15.04 -2.09 -0.67
N PRO A 56 -15.75 -1.55 -1.67
CA PRO A 56 -16.60 -2.24 -2.68
C PRO A 56 -16.66 -3.79 -2.75
N ALA A 57 -15.80 -4.51 -2.02
CA ALA A 57 -15.75 -5.94 -1.70
C ALA A 57 -14.94 -6.12 -0.39
N HIS A 58 -14.36 -7.30 -0.12
CA HIS A 58 -13.39 -7.49 0.96
C HIS A 58 -12.06 -6.81 0.63
N THR A 59 -11.59 -5.86 1.46
CA THR A 59 -10.32 -5.15 1.19
C THR A 59 -9.25 -5.52 2.20
N PHE A 60 -8.05 -5.83 1.71
CA PHE A 60 -6.85 -6.06 2.51
C PHE A 60 -5.88 -4.89 2.35
N CYS A 61 -5.60 -4.20 3.44
CA CYS A 61 -4.52 -3.24 3.56
C CYS A 61 -3.26 -3.97 4.04
N ILE A 62 -2.23 -4.03 3.20
CA ILE A 62 -1.02 -4.81 3.48
C ILE A 62 0.23 -3.94 3.50
N SER A 63 1.22 -4.40 4.24
CA SER A 63 2.51 -3.73 4.44
C SER A 63 3.54 -4.14 3.39
N THR A 64 4.49 -3.25 3.11
CA THR A 64 5.63 -3.47 2.19
C THR A 64 6.99 -3.36 2.88
N GLN A 65 7.04 -2.84 4.10
CA GLN A 65 8.26 -2.66 4.89
C GLN A 65 7.97 -2.91 6.38
N VAL A 66 9.02 -3.20 7.16
CA VAL A 66 8.99 -3.07 8.62
C VAL A 66 9.41 -1.64 8.95
N GLY A 67 8.44 -0.82 9.37
CA GLY A 67 8.64 0.62 9.53
C GLY A 67 8.57 1.37 8.19
N CYS A 68 8.97 2.65 8.17
CA CYS A 68 8.98 3.49 6.96
C CYS A 68 9.98 4.65 7.08
N ALA A 69 10.75 4.89 6.02
CA ALA A 69 11.75 5.97 5.97
C ALA A 69 11.19 7.33 5.52
N MET A 70 9.89 7.42 5.18
CA MET A 70 9.33 8.64 4.56
C MET A 70 9.08 9.79 5.55
N GLN A 71 9.13 9.52 6.86
CA GLN A 71 9.01 10.54 7.92
C GLN A 71 7.75 11.41 7.83
N CYS A 72 6.64 10.89 7.29
CA CYS A 72 5.37 11.62 7.26
C CYS A 72 4.91 11.95 8.69
N SER A 73 4.65 13.22 8.99
CA SER A 73 4.45 13.69 10.38
C SER A 73 3.17 13.18 11.04
N PHE A 74 2.17 12.80 10.23
CA PHE A 74 0.89 12.23 10.65
C PHE A 74 0.86 10.70 10.68
N CYS A 75 2.01 10.03 10.43
CA CYS A 75 2.09 8.58 10.31
C CYS A 75 2.89 7.96 11.46
N LEU A 76 2.26 7.10 12.25
CA LEU A 76 2.93 6.37 13.34
C LEU A 76 4.07 5.48 12.83
N THR A 77 3.88 4.78 11.70
CA THR A 77 4.91 3.93 11.10
C THR A 77 6.16 4.73 10.73
N ALA A 78 6.00 5.98 10.32
CA ALA A 78 7.13 6.82 9.96
C ALA A 78 8.00 7.20 11.18
N LYS A 79 7.41 7.24 12.38
CA LYS A 79 8.13 7.49 13.63
C LYS A 79 8.98 6.31 14.09
N MET A 80 8.64 5.09 13.66
CA MET A 80 9.41 3.89 13.96
C MET A 80 10.75 3.87 13.22
N GLY A 81 10.93 4.71 12.19
CA GLY A 81 12.03 4.57 11.24
C GLY A 81 11.83 3.38 10.30
N LEU A 82 12.79 3.14 9.42
CA LEU A 82 12.81 1.94 8.56
C LEU A 82 13.77 0.93 9.16
N GLU A 83 13.29 -0.28 9.44
CA GLU A 83 14.15 -1.40 9.82
C GLU A 83 14.63 -2.17 8.59
N ARG A 84 13.68 -2.63 7.76
CA ARG A 84 13.99 -3.35 6.51
C ARG A 84 12.82 -3.38 5.52
N HIS A 85 13.16 -3.73 4.30
CA HIS A 85 12.19 -4.10 3.27
C HIS A 85 11.63 -5.50 3.51
N LEU A 86 10.36 -5.69 3.15
CA LEU A 86 9.78 -7.03 3.05
C LEU A 86 10.19 -7.68 1.74
N THR A 87 10.37 -9.00 1.76
CA THR A 87 10.50 -9.79 0.54
C THR A 87 9.16 -9.88 -0.19
N ALA A 88 9.20 -10.25 -1.48
CA ALA A 88 7.97 -10.43 -2.25
C ALA A 88 7.04 -11.50 -1.65
N GLY A 89 7.63 -12.54 -1.04
CA GLY A 89 6.91 -13.61 -0.35
C GLY A 89 6.20 -13.13 0.92
N GLU A 90 6.84 -12.25 1.70
CA GLU A 90 6.21 -11.65 2.88
C GLU A 90 5.05 -10.71 2.50
N ILE A 91 5.18 -9.95 1.40
CA ILE A 91 4.10 -9.09 0.90
C ILE A 91 2.91 -9.91 0.41
N ALA A 92 3.13 -10.83 -0.54
CA ALA A 92 2.07 -11.68 -1.07
C ALA A 92 1.50 -12.65 -0.01
N GLY A 93 2.34 -13.06 0.94
CA GLY A 93 2.00 -13.94 2.06
C GLY A 93 0.95 -13.35 2.98
N GLN A 94 0.90 -12.02 3.16
CA GLN A 94 -0.17 -11.34 3.88
C GLN A 94 -1.54 -11.60 3.25
N VAL A 95 -1.64 -11.53 1.91
CA VAL A 95 -2.90 -11.80 1.19
C VAL A 95 -3.30 -13.26 1.35
N ARG A 96 -2.36 -14.19 1.16
CA ARG A 96 -2.63 -15.62 1.35
C ARG A 96 -3.12 -15.92 2.77
N LEU A 97 -2.43 -15.37 3.77
CA LEU A 97 -2.79 -15.53 5.18
C LEU A 97 -4.19 -15.00 5.47
N LEU A 98 -4.49 -13.75 5.09
CA LEU A 98 -5.80 -13.14 5.35
C LEU A 98 -6.94 -13.90 4.67
N ARG A 99 -6.75 -14.40 3.44
CA ARG A 99 -7.79 -15.23 2.79
C ARG A 99 -8.05 -16.53 3.53
N LEU A 100 -7.02 -17.17 4.09
CA LEU A 100 -7.18 -18.38 4.89
C LEU A 100 -7.89 -18.07 6.21
N GLU A 101 -7.42 -17.05 6.93
CA GLU A 101 -7.94 -16.67 8.24
C GLU A 101 -9.39 -16.21 8.20
N LEU A 102 -9.79 -15.52 7.13
CA LEU A 102 -11.13 -14.97 6.95
C LEU A 102 -12.04 -15.89 6.11
N LYS A 103 -11.55 -17.06 5.68
CA LYS A 103 -12.28 -18.01 4.81
C LYS A 103 -12.77 -17.37 3.50
N LEU A 104 -11.90 -16.58 2.85
CA LEU A 104 -12.16 -15.82 1.62
C LEU A 104 -11.42 -16.37 0.39
N LEU A 105 -11.06 -17.66 0.38
CA LEU A 105 -10.30 -18.28 -0.73
C LEU A 105 -11.03 -18.21 -2.08
N GLU A 106 -12.35 -18.33 -2.08
CA GLU A 106 -13.17 -18.27 -3.31
C GLU A 106 -13.81 -16.90 -3.53
N GLN A 107 -13.59 -15.95 -2.62
CA GLN A 107 -14.23 -14.65 -2.68
C GLN A 107 -13.34 -13.60 -3.36
N PRO A 108 -13.92 -12.65 -4.10
CA PRO A 108 -13.17 -11.54 -4.66
C PRO A 108 -12.68 -10.60 -3.55
N VAL A 109 -11.38 -10.31 -3.57
CA VAL A 109 -10.74 -9.38 -2.62
C VAL A 109 -10.06 -8.23 -3.37
N ASN A 110 -10.05 -7.06 -2.76
CA ASN A 110 -9.21 -5.93 -3.15
C ASN A 110 -7.98 -5.90 -2.24
N VAL A 111 -6.86 -5.43 -2.78
CA VAL A 111 -5.60 -5.27 -2.03
C VAL A 111 -5.13 -3.84 -2.19
N VAL A 112 -4.82 -3.17 -1.08
CA VAL A 112 -4.23 -1.83 -1.07
C VAL A 112 -2.88 -1.89 -0.37
N LEU A 113 -1.84 -1.38 -1.03
CA LEU A 113 -0.49 -1.23 -0.48
C LEU A 113 -0.42 0.07 0.32
N MET A 114 -1.17 0.13 1.41
CA MET A 114 -1.33 1.30 2.28
C MET A 114 -1.08 0.96 3.77
N GLY A 115 -0.50 -0.21 4.05
CA GLY A 115 -0.05 -0.59 5.38
C GLY A 115 1.28 0.08 5.73
N MET A 116 2.15 -0.65 6.42
CA MET A 116 3.46 -0.13 6.79
C MET A 116 4.40 -0.07 5.57
N GLY A 117 5.06 1.08 5.40
CA GLY A 117 6.10 1.29 4.40
C GLY A 117 5.69 2.11 3.18
N GLU A 118 6.69 2.44 2.36
CA GLU A 118 6.53 3.07 1.05
C GLU A 118 6.78 2.04 -0.06
N PRO A 119 5.74 1.61 -0.80
CA PRO A 119 5.86 0.56 -1.81
C PRO A 119 6.91 0.85 -2.89
N LEU A 120 7.04 2.10 -3.34
CA LEU A 120 8.04 2.46 -4.37
C LEU A 120 9.47 2.54 -3.83
N HIS A 121 9.64 2.60 -2.50
CA HIS A 121 10.95 2.45 -1.88
C HIS A 121 11.39 0.97 -1.85
N ASN A 122 10.43 0.04 -1.80
CA ASN A 122 10.66 -1.40 -1.92
C ASN A 122 10.28 -1.96 -3.31
N TYR A 123 10.67 -1.25 -4.37
CA TYR A 123 10.15 -1.44 -5.72
C TYR A 123 10.19 -2.89 -6.22
N GLU A 124 11.35 -3.54 -6.18
CA GLU A 124 11.53 -4.87 -6.77
C GLU A 124 10.65 -5.93 -6.09
N ALA A 125 10.66 -5.95 -4.75
CA ALA A 125 9.87 -6.91 -3.99
C ALA A 125 8.37 -6.64 -4.15
N THR A 126 7.96 -5.36 -4.15
CA THR A 126 6.57 -4.97 -4.38
C THR A 126 6.07 -5.39 -5.75
N MET A 127 6.82 -5.11 -6.82
CA MET A 127 6.42 -5.49 -8.18
C MET A 127 6.44 -7.01 -8.38
N ARG A 128 7.39 -7.72 -7.76
CA ARG A 128 7.39 -9.20 -7.75
C ARG A 128 6.20 -9.76 -6.98
N ALA A 129 5.82 -9.18 -5.84
CA ALA A 129 4.64 -9.59 -5.07
C ALA A 129 3.36 -9.35 -5.88
N LEU A 130 3.26 -8.23 -6.60
CA LEU A 130 2.16 -7.96 -7.51
C LEU A 130 2.04 -9.06 -8.58
N ARG A 131 3.15 -9.42 -9.23
CA ARG A 131 3.19 -10.52 -10.22
C ARG A 131 2.73 -11.85 -9.63
N ILE A 132 3.14 -12.16 -8.39
CA ILE A 132 2.68 -13.37 -7.68
C ILE A 132 1.17 -13.32 -7.43
N MET A 133 0.65 -12.19 -6.93
CA MET A 133 -0.78 -12.02 -6.64
C MET A 133 -1.66 -12.11 -7.90
N THR A 134 -1.16 -11.63 -9.04
CA THR A 134 -1.91 -11.59 -10.30
C THR A 134 -1.74 -12.84 -11.15
N SER A 135 -0.76 -13.70 -10.84
CA SER A 135 -0.53 -14.95 -11.57
C SER A 135 -1.73 -15.88 -11.49
N ALA A 136 -2.04 -16.57 -12.59
CA ALA A 136 -3.07 -17.61 -12.62
C ALA A 136 -2.73 -18.81 -11.71
N HIS A 137 -1.44 -19.03 -11.42
CA HIS A 137 -0.97 -20.02 -10.45
C HIS A 137 -0.81 -19.46 -9.03
N GLY A 138 -1.11 -18.17 -8.84
CA GLY A 138 -1.06 -17.47 -7.55
C GLY A 138 -2.46 -17.22 -7.00
N ALA A 139 -2.73 -15.99 -6.58
CA ALA A 139 -4.06 -15.61 -6.09
C ALA A 139 -5.04 -15.22 -7.23
N ALA A 140 -4.58 -15.23 -8.48
CA ALA A 140 -5.34 -14.89 -9.68
C ALA A 140 -6.11 -13.56 -9.57
N LEU A 141 -5.56 -12.58 -8.83
CA LEU A 141 -6.19 -11.28 -8.65
C LEU A 141 -6.08 -10.46 -9.93
N SER A 142 -7.18 -9.82 -10.33
CA SER A 142 -7.10 -8.79 -11.37
C SER A 142 -6.22 -7.63 -10.87
N PRO A 143 -5.28 -7.10 -11.68
CA PRO A 143 -4.52 -5.90 -11.32
C PRO A 143 -5.41 -4.70 -10.98
N ARG A 144 -6.65 -4.66 -11.50
CA ARG A 144 -7.65 -3.63 -11.20
C ARG A 144 -8.18 -3.67 -9.76
N ARG A 145 -7.92 -4.76 -9.03
CA ARG A 145 -8.26 -4.92 -7.61
C ARG A 145 -7.08 -4.63 -6.69
N ILE A 146 -5.92 -4.28 -7.24
CA ILE A 146 -4.71 -3.94 -6.49
C ILE A 146 -4.47 -2.45 -6.64
N THR A 147 -4.31 -1.74 -5.53
CA THR A 147 -3.95 -0.32 -5.51
C THR A 147 -2.58 -0.16 -4.87
N LEU A 148 -1.64 0.44 -5.60
CA LEU A 148 -0.36 0.86 -5.08
C LEU A 148 -0.46 2.33 -4.67
N SER A 149 -0.21 2.62 -3.40
CA SER A 149 -0.08 3.99 -2.90
C SER A 149 1.39 4.40 -2.83
N THR A 150 1.68 5.68 -3.05
CA THR A 150 3.03 6.23 -2.89
C THR A 150 3.00 7.68 -2.43
N VAL A 151 4.00 8.08 -1.65
CA VAL A 151 4.30 9.49 -1.34
C VAL A 151 4.97 10.24 -2.50
N GLY A 152 5.27 9.57 -3.61
CA GLY A 152 5.77 10.21 -4.83
C GLY A 152 7.29 10.19 -4.98
N ILE A 153 7.92 9.02 -4.87
CA ILE A 153 9.33 8.83 -5.24
C ILE A 153 9.45 8.89 -6.77
N LEU A 154 9.76 10.06 -7.34
CA LEU A 154 9.61 10.31 -8.78
C LEU A 154 10.38 9.33 -9.70
N PRO A 155 11.64 8.96 -9.43
CA PRO A 155 12.33 7.99 -10.28
C PRO A 155 11.60 6.64 -10.33
N ALA A 156 11.11 6.16 -9.18
CA ALA A 156 10.38 4.90 -9.08
C ALA A 156 8.96 5.02 -9.67
N LEU A 157 8.29 6.16 -9.51
CA LEU A 157 6.98 6.41 -10.12
C LEU A 157 7.07 6.48 -11.65
N THR A 158 8.14 7.08 -12.19
CA THR A 158 8.42 7.11 -13.62
C THR A 158 8.69 5.70 -14.14
N ARG A 159 9.44 4.88 -13.40
CA ARG A 159 9.66 3.48 -13.74
C ARG A 159 8.36 2.68 -13.74
N LEU A 160 7.48 2.88 -12.75
CA LEU A 160 6.19 2.21 -12.65
C LEU A 160 5.33 2.42 -13.90
N ALA A 161 5.42 3.60 -14.54
CA ALA A 161 4.67 3.93 -15.75
C ALA A 161 4.92 2.95 -16.93
N SER A 162 6.03 2.21 -16.91
CA SER A 162 6.41 1.27 -17.96
C SER A 162 6.14 -0.20 -17.60
N GLU A 163 5.57 -0.49 -16.42
CA GLU A 163 5.33 -1.87 -15.99
C GLU A 163 4.20 -2.52 -16.81
N PRO A 164 4.38 -3.77 -17.28
CA PRO A 164 3.38 -4.46 -18.09
C PRO A 164 2.11 -4.79 -17.28
N ILE A 165 2.27 -5.03 -15.98
CA ILE A 165 1.17 -5.30 -15.06
C ILE A 165 1.02 -4.08 -14.14
N MET A 166 0.05 -3.25 -14.49
CA MET A 166 -0.20 -1.97 -13.83
C MET A 166 -1.31 -2.11 -12.77
N PRO A 167 -1.04 -1.83 -11.48
CA PRO A 167 -2.09 -1.68 -10.46
C PRO A 167 -2.85 -0.36 -10.66
N ASN A 168 -3.92 -0.15 -9.90
CA ASN A 168 -4.42 1.21 -9.69
C ASN A 168 -3.36 2.05 -8.95
N LEU A 169 -3.27 3.33 -9.26
CA LEU A 169 -2.33 4.25 -8.64
C LEU A 169 -3.04 5.19 -7.66
N ALA A 170 -2.54 5.24 -6.43
CA ALA A 170 -2.88 6.23 -5.44
C ALA A 170 -1.65 7.08 -5.08
N ILE A 171 -1.85 8.39 -4.90
CA ILE A 171 -0.82 9.36 -4.51
C ILE A 171 -1.20 9.95 -3.15
N SER A 172 -0.34 9.73 -2.15
CA SER A 172 -0.41 10.39 -0.85
C SER A 172 0.00 11.86 -1.00
N LEU A 173 -1.00 12.72 -1.19
CA LEU A 173 -0.80 14.13 -1.53
C LEU A 173 -0.67 15.00 -0.29
N HIS A 174 -1.73 15.02 0.52
CA HIS A 174 -1.88 15.62 1.86
C HIS A 174 -1.52 17.11 2.04
N GLY A 175 -0.98 17.80 1.04
CA GLY A 175 -0.74 19.23 1.06
C GLY A 175 -1.03 19.87 -0.30
N THR A 176 -1.51 21.12 -0.27
CA THR A 176 -1.91 21.92 -1.44
C THR A 176 -0.95 23.07 -1.75
N THR A 177 0.13 23.22 -0.96
CA THR A 177 1.28 24.09 -1.24
C THR A 177 2.57 23.31 -0.97
N GLU A 178 3.71 23.81 -1.47
CA GLU A 178 5.01 23.18 -1.23
C GLU A 178 5.38 23.18 0.26
N GLU A 179 5.08 24.27 0.97
CA GLU A 179 5.37 24.43 2.40
C GLU A 179 4.54 23.45 3.23
N GLN A 180 3.23 23.43 3.00
CA GLN A 180 2.30 22.52 3.68
C GLN A 180 2.62 21.06 3.37
N ARG A 181 2.95 20.73 2.12
CA ARG A 181 3.30 19.36 1.77
C ARG A 181 4.65 18.95 2.37
N SER A 182 5.64 19.84 2.39
CA SER A 182 6.95 19.56 2.99
C SER A 182 6.93 19.38 4.50
N SER A 183 6.00 20.04 5.20
CA SER A 183 5.82 19.84 6.64
C SER A 183 5.14 18.50 6.96
N LEU A 184 4.26 18.03 6.07
CA LEU A 184 3.52 16.77 6.25
C LEU A 184 4.25 15.55 5.68
N ILE A 185 4.90 15.71 4.53
CA ILE A 185 5.58 14.66 3.77
C ILE A 185 6.99 15.17 3.38
N PRO A 186 8.01 14.94 4.22
CA PRO A 186 9.37 15.45 4.02
C PRO A 186 9.99 15.16 2.65
N VAL A 187 9.61 14.04 2.02
CA VAL A 187 10.07 13.66 0.67
C VAL A 187 9.81 14.76 -0.37
N ASN A 188 8.82 15.63 -0.13
CA ASN A 188 8.48 16.74 -1.01
C ASN A 188 9.65 17.70 -1.24
N ARG A 189 10.56 17.86 -0.28
CA ARG A 189 11.76 18.69 -0.44
C ARG A 189 12.69 18.17 -1.52
N ARG A 190 12.74 16.84 -1.70
CA ARG A 190 13.50 16.17 -2.76
C ARG A 190 12.70 16.05 -4.06
N TYR A 191 11.39 15.84 -3.93
CA TYR A 191 10.46 15.65 -5.04
C TYR A 191 9.28 16.63 -4.90
N PRO A 192 9.44 17.88 -5.37
CA PRO A 192 8.45 18.94 -5.15
C PRO A 192 7.07 18.62 -5.73
N LEU A 193 6.03 19.19 -5.13
CA LEU A 193 4.63 18.99 -5.49
C LEU A 193 4.40 19.28 -6.99
N ALA A 194 4.99 20.34 -7.52
CA ALA A 194 4.88 20.67 -8.94
C ALA A 194 5.40 19.53 -9.85
N ALA A 195 6.56 18.96 -9.51
CA ALA A 195 7.18 17.85 -10.26
C ALA A 195 6.39 16.55 -10.11
N LEU A 196 5.85 16.27 -8.92
CA LEU A 196 4.94 15.16 -8.68
C LEU A 196 3.68 15.25 -9.55
N LEU A 197 3.02 16.41 -9.58
CA LEU A 197 1.82 16.61 -10.39
C LEU A 197 2.13 16.55 -11.90
N ALA A 198 3.28 17.08 -12.33
CA ALA A 198 3.74 16.94 -13.73
C ALA A 198 3.94 15.46 -14.10
N THR A 199 4.57 14.68 -13.23
CA THR A 199 4.74 13.22 -13.42
C THR A 199 3.38 12.51 -13.47
N CYS A 200 2.43 12.89 -12.62
CA CYS A 200 1.07 12.34 -12.64
C CYS A 200 0.32 12.68 -13.93
N ARG A 201 0.53 13.87 -14.51
CA ARG A 201 -0.07 14.28 -15.79
C ARG A 201 0.48 13.48 -16.96
N ALA A 202 1.78 13.17 -16.93
CA ALA A 202 2.43 12.34 -17.94
C ALA A 202 2.18 10.84 -17.75
N PHE A 203 1.60 10.40 -16.62
CA PHE A 203 1.42 8.99 -16.32
C PHE A 203 0.45 8.33 -17.33
N PRO A 204 0.81 7.17 -17.93
CA PRO A 204 0.05 6.56 -19.01
C PRO A 204 -1.23 5.86 -18.50
N LEU A 205 -2.26 6.66 -18.23
CA LEU A 205 -3.56 6.16 -17.78
C LEU A 205 -4.43 5.70 -18.95
N LYS A 206 -4.91 4.45 -18.88
CA LYS A 206 -5.96 3.96 -19.79
C LYS A 206 -7.22 4.84 -19.69
N ARG A 207 -7.98 4.99 -20.79
CA ARG A 207 -9.13 5.92 -20.94
C ARG A 207 -10.20 5.87 -19.84
N ARG A 208 -10.31 4.79 -19.05
CA ARG A 208 -11.27 4.65 -17.93
C ARG A 208 -10.63 4.74 -16.54
N ASN A 209 -9.31 4.72 -16.44
CA ASN A 209 -8.58 4.72 -15.16
C ASN A 209 -8.37 6.14 -14.64
N ARG A 210 -8.36 6.32 -13.33
CA ARG A 210 -8.06 7.59 -12.66
C ARG A 210 -6.92 7.38 -11.67
N ILE A 211 -6.15 8.43 -11.40
CA ILE A 211 -5.24 8.45 -10.24
C ILE A 211 -6.07 8.86 -9.03
N THR A 212 -5.96 8.10 -7.95
CA THR A 212 -6.54 8.48 -6.67
C THR A 212 -5.55 9.37 -5.93
N PHE A 213 -5.98 10.52 -5.44
CA PHE A 213 -5.20 11.38 -4.56
C PHE A 213 -5.76 11.24 -3.15
N GLU A 214 -4.93 10.71 -2.26
CA GLU A 214 -5.26 10.56 -0.84
C GLU A 214 -4.96 11.88 -0.14
N TYR A 215 -5.93 12.37 0.63
CA TYR A 215 -5.87 13.64 1.34
C TYR A 215 -6.37 13.47 2.76
N VAL A 216 -5.44 13.32 3.72
CA VAL A 216 -5.78 13.26 5.13
C VAL A 216 -6.15 14.66 5.62
N LEU A 217 -7.26 14.78 6.34
CA LEU A 217 -7.69 16.03 6.98
C LEU A 217 -7.08 16.13 8.36
N ILE A 218 -6.30 17.19 8.56
CA ILE A 218 -5.63 17.52 9.81
C ILE A 218 -6.10 18.91 10.21
N ARG A 219 -6.71 18.98 11.39
CA ARG A 219 -7.39 20.17 11.92
C ARG A 219 -6.43 21.36 11.94
N ASN A 220 -6.84 22.47 11.35
CA ASN A 220 -6.07 23.73 11.28
C ASN A 220 -4.72 23.62 10.55
N VAL A 221 -4.47 22.51 9.83
CA VAL A 221 -3.22 22.32 9.08
C VAL A 221 -3.48 22.30 7.58
N ASN A 222 -4.49 21.53 7.14
CA ASN A 222 -4.77 21.35 5.71
C ASN A 222 -6.26 21.17 5.38
N ASP A 223 -7.16 21.54 6.28
CA ASP A 223 -8.60 21.29 6.23
C ASP A 223 -9.45 22.54 5.92
N SER A 224 -8.83 23.66 5.52
CA SER A 224 -9.58 24.89 5.26
C SER A 224 -10.34 24.85 3.92
N PRO A 225 -11.43 25.63 3.74
CA PRO A 225 -12.06 25.80 2.43
C PRO A 225 -11.10 26.35 1.35
N ALA A 226 -10.07 27.10 1.74
CA ALA A 226 -9.04 27.57 0.83
C ALA A 226 -8.14 26.43 0.34
N ASP A 227 -7.80 25.46 1.20
CA ASP A 227 -7.11 24.23 0.81
C ASP A 227 -7.93 23.45 -0.22
N ALA A 228 -9.22 23.25 0.05
CA ALA A 228 -10.11 22.55 -0.89
C ALA A 228 -10.13 23.20 -2.28
N ARG A 229 -10.20 24.54 -2.36
CA ARG A 229 -10.14 25.28 -3.63
C ARG A 229 -8.77 25.20 -4.31
N ARG A 230 -7.67 25.14 -3.55
CA ARG A 230 -6.32 24.92 -4.11
C ARG A 230 -6.19 23.51 -4.65
N LEU A 231 -6.63 22.51 -3.90
CA LEU A 231 -6.63 21.11 -4.31
C LEU A 231 -7.37 20.91 -5.63
N ALA A 232 -8.58 21.47 -5.76
CA ALA A 232 -9.37 21.41 -6.99
C ALA A 232 -8.61 22.03 -8.19
N ARG A 233 -7.92 23.17 -7.99
CA ARG A 233 -7.11 23.82 -9.02
C ARG A 233 -5.87 23.01 -9.40
N LEU A 234 -5.15 22.46 -8.42
CA LEU A 234 -3.96 21.63 -8.65
C LEU A 234 -4.27 20.39 -9.49
N LEU A 235 -5.42 19.77 -9.22
CA LEU A 235 -5.88 18.56 -9.90
C LEU A 235 -6.70 18.84 -11.16
N ALA A 236 -6.92 20.10 -11.52
CA ALA A 236 -7.62 20.45 -12.76
C ALA A 236 -6.88 19.88 -13.99
N GLY A 237 -7.65 19.31 -14.91
CA GLY A 237 -7.11 18.63 -16.11
C GLY A 237 -6.55 17.22 -15.87
N LEU A 238 -6.35 16.80 -14.61
CA LEU A 238 -6.00 15.42 -14.28
C LEU A 238 -7.25 14.54 -14.23
N ARG A 239 -7.12 13.31 -14.71
CA ARG A 239 -8.13 12.26 -14.51
C ARG A 239 -7.99 11.72 -13.09
N ALA A 240 -8.52 12.47 -12.14
CA ALA A 240 -8.34 12.25 -10.73
C ALA A 240 -9.63 11.77 -10.02
N LYS A 241 -9.43 11.09 -8.89
CA LYS A 241 -10.38 10.98 -7.79
C LYS A 241 -9.66 11.49 -6.54
N VAL A 242 -10.37 12.17 -5.64
CA VAL A 242 -9.83 12.52 -4.32
C VAL A 242 -10.53 11.65 -3.28
N ASN A 243 -9.72 11.00 -2.43
CA ASN A 243 -10.19 10.35 -1.22
C ASN A 243 -9.83 11.25 -0.04
N VAL A 244 -10.84 11.77 0.65
CA VAL A 244 -10.67 12.62 1.83
C VAL A 244 -10.77 11.74 3.06
N ILE A 245 -9.71 11.68 3.86
CA ILE A 245 -9.56 10.74 4.96
C ILE A 245 -9.51 11.52 6.28
N PRO A 246 -10.42 11.28 7.24
CA PRO A 246 -10.25 11.84 8.58
C PRO A 246 -9.02 11.22 9.24
N LEU A 247 -8.17 12.03 9.86
CA LEU A 247 -7.02 11.50 10.60
C LEU A 247 -7.52 10.71 11.83
N ASN A 248 -7.03 9.47 11.97
CA ASN A 248 -7.22 8.71 13.19
C ASN A 248 -6.26 9.24 14.26
N SER A 249 -6.80 9.73 15.37
CA SER A 249 -6.00 10.28 16.47
C SER A 249 -5.15 9.20 17.13
N ALA A 250 -3.88 9.52 17.39
CA ALA A 250 -3.00 8.69 18.19
C ALA A 250 -1.95 9.54 18.91
N PRO A 251 -1.37 9.07 20.03
CA PRO A 251 -0.33 9.81 20.73
C PRO A 251 0.84 10.19 19.81
N GLY A 252 1.15 11.48 19.78
CA GLY A 252 2.32 12.05 19.10
C GLY A 252 2.12 12.41 17.63
N ILE A 253 0.98 12.12 17.00
CA ILE A 253 0.64 12.69 15.68
C ILE A 253 -0.30 13.89 15.86
N PRO A 254 -0.29 14.88 14.94
CA PRO A 254 -1.07 16.12 15.05
C PRO A 254 -2.59 15.90 15.08
#